data_AF-A0A8S9UHP4-F1
#
_entry.id   AF-A0A8S9UHP4-F1
#
_cell.length_a   1.000
_cell.length_b   1.000
_cell.length_c   1.000
_cell.angle_alpha   90.00
_cell.angle_beta   90.00
_cell.angle_gamma   90.00
#
_symmetry.space_group_name_H-M   'P 1'
#
loop_
_entity.id
_entity.type
_entity.pdbx_description
1 polymer ?
#
loop_
_entity_poly.entity_id
_entity_poly.type
_entity_poly.pdbx_seq_one_letter_code
_entity_poly.pdbx_strand_id
1 'polypeptide(L)'
;MQKEDQYVECENIVKDLFSDTTEAMISRREHRMKQKDITNCGPLVLLFFECAVRNLTLPTTLPKNLLRYIRLRFLMKSLFA
;
A
#
# COMPACT_ATOMS: atom_id res chain seq x y z
N MET A 1 7.59 -8.17 -11.57
CA MET A 1 7.94 -7.92 -10.16
C MET A 1 8.96 -6.79 -10.17
N GLN A 2 8.81 -5.74 -9.34
CA GLN A 2 9.79 -4.65 -9.35
C GLN A 2 11.18 -5.16 -8.94
N LYS A 3 12.21 -4.58 -9.55
CA LYS A 3 13.62 -4.87 -9.30
C LYS A 3 14.18 -3.93 -8.23
N GLU A 4 15.33 -4.29 -7.65
CA GLU A 4 15.91 -3.54 -6.52
C GLU A 4 16.32 -2.11 -6.89
N ASP A 5 16.87 -1.93 -8.09
CA ASP A 5 17.19 -0.63 -8.68
C ASP A 5 15.98 0.32 -8.72
N GLN A 6 14.81 -0.19 -9.10
CA GLN A 6 13.56 0.59 -9.16
C GLN A 6 13.11 1.07 -7.78
N TYR A 7 13.36 0.28 -6.74
CA TYR A 7 13.03 0.70 -5.38
C TYR A 7 14.01 1.76 -4.86
N VAL A 8 15.31 1.61 -5.14
CA VAL A 8 16.32 2.62 -4.80
C VAL A 8 16.00 3.95 -5.48
N GLU A 9 15.61 3.92 -6.75
CA GLU A 9 15.18 5.10 -7.49
C GLU A 9 13.97 5.78 -6.81
N CYS A 10 12.95 5.00 -6.44
CA CYS A 10 11.79 5.53 -5.72
C CYS A 10 12.18 6.15 -4.36
N GLU A 11 13.06 5.50 -3.60
CA GLU A 11 13.54 6.01 -2.31
C GLU A 11 14.32 7.32 -2.48
N ASN A 12 15.12 7.46 -3.54
CA ASN A 12 15.82 8.70 -3.83
C ASN A 12 14.84 9.82 -4.21
N ILE A 13 13.84 9.55 -5.06
CA ILE A 13 12.80 10.52 -5.40
C ILE A 13 12.06 11.01 -4.14
N VAL A 14 11.73 10.09 -3.21
CA VAL A 14 11.08 10.46 -1.95
C VAL A 14 11.98 11.33 -1.08
N LYS A 15 13.28 11.03 -0.98
CA LYS A 15 14.25 11.86 -0.24
C LYS A 15 14.40 13.24 -0.85
N ASP A 16 14.46 13.33 -2.18
CA ASP A 16 14.62 14.61 -2.87
C ASP A 16 13.38 15.51 -2.68
N LEU A 17 12.19 14.92 -2.70
CA LEU A 17 10.92 15.66 -2.54
C LEU A 17 10.61 16.04 -1.09
N PHE A 18 11.08 15.24 -0.12
CA PHE A 18 10.71 15.37 1.29
C PHE A 18 11.93 15.30 2.21
N SER A 19 13.04 15.95 1.83
CA SER A 19 14.33 15.90 2.53
C SER A 19 14.18 16.04 4.04
N ASP A 20 13.53 17.13 4.48
CA ASP A 20 13.35 17.48 5.89
C ASP A 20 12.56 16.41 6.66
N THR A 21 11.61 15.76 5.97
CA THR A 21 10.82 14.67 6.55
C THR A 21 11.65 13.39 6.64
N THR A 22 12.39 13.07 5.58
CA THR A 22 13.17 11.83 5.50
C THR A 22 14.41 11.82 6.38
N GLU A 23 14.94 12.99 6.76
CA GLU A 23 16.01 13.09 7.77
C GLU A 23 15.53 12.69 9.16
N ALA A 24 14.26 12.95 9.48
CA ALA A 24 13.66 12.67 10.78
C ALA A 24 12.92 11.33 10.86
N MET A 25 12.72 10.63 9.73
CA MET A 25 11.88 9.42 9.66
C MET A 25 12.65 8.19 9.16
N ILE A 26 12.32 7.04 9.73
CA ILE A 26 12.82 5.74 9.26
C ILE A 26 11.91 5.23 8.16
N SER A 27 12.42 5.18 6.93
CA SER A 27 11.76 4.47 5.83
C SER A 27 11.77 2.96 6.10
N ARG A 28 10.61 2.31 5.95
CA ARG A 28 10.48 0.85 6.07
C ARG A 28 9.69 0.32 4.90
N ARG A 29 10.27 -0.66 4.20
CA ARG A 29 9.57 -1.38 3.14
C ARG A 29 8.72 -2.49 3.74
N GLU A 30 7.44 -2.52 3.38
CA GLU A 30 6.54 -3.59 3.77
C GLU A 30 6.65 -4.76 2.78
N HIS A 31 6.79 -5.98 3.32
CA HIS A 31 7.02 -7.20 2.56
C HIS A 31 5.95 -8.28 2.78
N ARG A 32 5.08 -8.11 3.78
CA ARG A 32 4.08 -9.10 4.21
C ARG A 32 3.05 -9.41 3.13
N MET A 33 2.62 -8.40 2.39
CA MET A 33 1.54 -8.51 1.41
C MET A 33 2.05 -8.18 0.01
N LYS A 34 2.08 -9.18 -0.86
CA LYS A 34 2.44 -9.02 -2.28
C LYS A 34 1.23 -9.33 -3.16
N GLN A 35 0.93 -8.44 -4.10
CA GLN A 35 -0.08 -8.69 -5.11
C GLN A 35 0.36 -9.86 -6.01
N LYS A 36 -0.55 -10.79 -6.29
CA LYS A 36 -0.31 -11.97 -7.12
C LYS A 36 -0.94 -11.90 -8.52
N ASP A 37 -1.66 -10.82 -8.80
CA ASP A 37 -2.39 -10.59 -10.05
C ASP A 37 -2.09 -9.19 -10.61
N ILE A 38 -2.75 -8.79 -11.69
CA ILE A 38 -2.57 -7.47 -12.33
C ILE A 38 -3.71 -6.48 -12.06
N THR A 39 -4.72 -6.84 -11.27
CA THR A 39 -6.01 -6.09 -11.20
C THR A 39 -6.37 -5.55 -9.81
N ASN A 40 -5.58 -5.86 -8.79
CA ASN A 40 -5.88 -5.56 -7.39
C ASN A 40 -4.90 -4.58 -6.71
N CYS A 41 -4.03 -3.91 -7.46
CA CYS A 41 -3.07 -2.94 -6.89
C CYS A 41 -3.78 -1.85 -6.09
N GLY A 42 -4.80 -1.21 -6.67
CA GLY A 42 -5.57 -0.15 -6.01
C GLY A 42 -6.21 -0.59 -4.69
N PRO A 43 -7.07 -1.63 -4.67
CA PRO A 43 -7.67 -2.13 -3.43
C PRO A 43 -6.66 -2.52 -2.35
N LEU A 44 -5.51 -3.09 -2.73
CA LEU A 44 -4.46 -3.47 -1.78
C LEU A 44 -3.74 -2.25 -1.18
N VAL A 45 -3.50 -1.21 -1.98
CA VAL A 45 -2.92 0.07 -1.49
C VAL A 45 -3.87 0.75 -0.51
N LEU A 46 -5.17 0.78 -0.82
CA LEU A 46 -6.17 1.37 0.07
C LEU A 46 -6.27 0.60 1.39
N LEU A 47 -6.24 -0.73 1.34
CA LEU A 47 -6.19 -1.56 2.55
C LEU A 47 -4.93 -1.30 3.38
N PHE A 48 -3.76 -1.16 2.73
CA PHE A 48 -2.49 -0.85 3.39
C PHE A 48 -2.59 0.44 4.22
N PHE A 49 -3.06 1.52 3.62
CA PHE A 49 -3.22 2.79 4.33
C PHE A 49 -4.28 2.72 5.43
N GLU A 50 -5.39 2.01 5.20
CA GLU A 50 -6.40 1.82 6.23
C GLU A 50 -5.84 1.07 7.44
N CYS A 51 -5.06 0.01 7.22
CA CYS A 51 -4.38 -0.70 8.30
C CYS A 51 -3.41 0.22 9.05
N ALA A 52 -2.59 1.01 8.34
CA ALA A 52 -1.65 1.93 8.94
C ALA A 52 -2.34 3.00 9.81
N VAL A 53 -3.37 3.67 9.27
CA VAL A 53 -4.10 4.75 9.97
C VAL A 53 -4.87 4.23 11.18
N ARG A 54 -5.40 3.01 11.10
CA ARG A 54 -6.18 2.40 12.19
C ARG A 54 -5.36 1.55 13.16
N ASN A 55 -4.03 1.52 12.99
CA ASN A 55 -3.13 0.66 13.76
C ASN A 55 -3.55 -0.82 13.76
N LEU A 56 -3.93 -1.33 12.58
CA LEU A 56 -4.28 -2.73 12.35
C LEU A 56 -3.12 -3.45 11.68
N THR A 57 -2.92 -4.71 12.03
CA THR A 57 -1.95 -5.57 11.36
C THR A 57 -2.35 -5.81 9.90
N LEU A 58 -1.44 -5.49 8.98
CA LEU A 58 -1.63 -5.80 7.55
C LEU A 58 -1.71 -7.33 7.36
N PRO A 59 -2.77 -7.86 6.73
CA PRO A 59 -2.85 -9.28 6.42
C PRO A 59 -1.77 -9.71 5.44
N THR A 60 -1.16 -10.87 5.67
CA THR A 60 -0.19 -11.47 4.75
C THR A 60 -0.85 -12.08 3.51
N THR A 61 -2.10 -12.53 3.66
CA THR A 61 -2.91 -13.10 2.57
C THR A 61 -4.34 -12.61 2.66
N LEU A 62 -4.98 -12.44 1.50
CA LEU A 62 -6.38 -12.05 1.39
C LEU A 62 -7.16 -13.11 0.63
N PRO A 63 -8.17 -13.74 1.27
CA PRO A 63 -9.12 -14.58 0.56
C PRO A 63 -9.82 -13.78 -0.56
N LYS A 64 -10.11 -14.44 -1.70
CA LYS A 64 -10.77 -13.79 -2.85
C LYS A 64 -12.08 -13.08 -2.47
N ASN A 65 -12.86 -13.67 -1.57
CA ASN A 65 -14.13 -13.09 -1.11
C ASN A 65 -13.90 -11.81 -0.31
N LEU A 66 -12.88 -11.78 0.54
CA LEU A 66 -12.52 -10.58 1.29
C LEU A 66 -12.03 -9.47 0.35
N LEU A 67 -11.25 -9.80 -0.67
CA LEU A 67 -10.81 -8.84 -1.68
C LEU A 67 -11.98 -8.25 -2.48
N ARG A 68 -12.96 -9.07 -2.86
CA ARG A 68 -14.21 -8.60 -3.50
C ARG A 68 -15.00 -7.68 -2.59
N TYR A 69 -15.11 -8.03 -1.30
CA TYR A 69 -15.76 -7.17 -0.30
C TYR A 69 -15.05 -5.82 -0.17
N ILE A 70 -13.72 -5.81 -0.10
CA ILE A 70 -12.93 -4.57 -0.02
C ILE A 70 -13.16 -3.69 -1.24
N ARG A 71 -13.17 -4.27 -2.45
CA ARG A 71 -13.48 -3.55 -3.70
C ARG A 71 -14.86 -2.89 -3.64
N LEU A 72 -15.88 -3.67 -3.26
CA LEU A 72 -17.24 -3.16 -3.13
C LEU A 72 -17.31 -2.05 -2.08
N ARG A 73 -16.67 -2.24 -0.93
CA ARG A 73 -16.65 -1.24 0.16
C ARG A 73 -16.01 0.07 -0.28
N PHE A 74 -14.91 0.04 -1.01
CA PHE A 74 -14.29 1.25 -1.53
C PHE A 74 -15.12 1.91 -2.64
N LEU A 75 -15.75 1.13 -3.52
CA LEU A 75 -16.69 1.65 -4.51
C LEU A 75 -17.87 2.37 -3.84
N MET A 76 -18.49 1.73 -2.84
CA MET A 76 -19.60 2.33 -2.10
C MET A 76 -19.14 3.61 -1.39
N LYS A 77 -17.95 3.61 -0.76
CA LYS A 77 -17.39 4.84 -0.21
C LYS A 77 -17.24 5.94 -1.25
N SER A 78 -16.77 5.65 -2.45
CA SER A 78 -16.62 6.70 -3.49
C SER A 78 -17.95 7.22 -4.06
N LEU A 79 -19.02 6.43 -3.99
CA LEU A 79 -20.35 6.84 -4.48
C LEU A 79 -21.13 7.67 -3.46
N PHE A 80 -20.77 7.56 -2.18
CA PHE A 80 -21.51 8.17 -1.05
C PHE A 80 -20.61 9.04 -0.15
N ALA A 81 -19.40 9.41 -0.60
CA ALA A 81 -18.48 10.30 0.11
C ALA A 81 -18.53 11.73 -0.43
#